data_AF-A0A842Q4P7-F1
#
_entry.id   AF-A0A842Q4P7-F1
#
_cell.length_a   1.000
_cell.length_b   1.000
_cell.length_c   1.000
_cell.angle_alpha   90.00
_cell.angle_beta   90.00
_cell.angle_gamma   90.00
#
_symmetry.space_group_name_H-M   'P 1'
#
loop_
_entity.id
_entity.type
_entity.pdbx_description
1 polymer ?
#
loop_
_entity_poly.entity_id
_entity_poly.type
_entity_poly.pdbx_seq_one_letter_code
_entity_poly.pdbx_strand_id
1 'polypeptide(L)'
;MKDSSYVPDNISSLLSSPIEIALNTNVVILESDRFVDEATKLMKDRNTRSVLASHNGEVIGILSKTDILFKVISQGRNPTKVRLREIMTSPVLAVDPKTPVQEALSIMDK
;
A
#
# COMPACT_ATOMS: atom_id res chain seq x y z
N MET A 1 11.78 24.66 0.60
CA MET A 1 12.32 24.91 1.96
C MET A 1 11.73 23.82 2.85
N LYS A 2 12.56 22.94 3.43
CA LYS A 2 12.10 21.90 4.36
C LYS A 2 12.09 22.51 5.76
N ASP A 3 10.91 22.88 6.27
CA ASP A 3 10.76 23.09 7.71
C ASP A 3 10.69 21.71 8.37
N SER A 4 11.88 21.21 8.69
CA SER A 4 12.13 19.91 9.31
C SER A 4 11.78 19.86 10.81
N SER A 5 10.96 20.79 11.31
CA SER A 5 10.68 20.98 12.74
C SER A 5 9.21 20.90 13.12
N TYR A 6 8.29 20.75 12.16
CA TYR A 6 6.86 20.68 12.49
C TYR A 6 6.47 19.25 12.87
N VAL A 7 6.43 19.01 14.19
CA VAL A 7 5.83 17.82 14.78
C VAL A 7 4.50 18.28 15.39
N PRO A 8 3.36 17.68 15.02
CA PRO A 8 2.09 18.03 15.63
C PRO A 8 2.11 17.69 17.13
N ASP A 9 1.90 18.70 17.98
CA ASP A 9 1.95 18.54 19.45
C ASP A 9 0.65 17.97 20.04
N ASN A 10 -0.41 17.88 19.22
CA ASN A 10 -1.71 17.32 19.63
C ASN A 10 -2.50 16.76 18.44
N ILE A 11 -3.56 16.00 18.73
CA ILE A 11 -4.41 15.36 17.71
C ILE A 11 -5.03 16.37 16.74
N SER A 12 -5.54 17.51 17.23
CA SER A 12 -6.16 18.52 16.36
C SER A 12 -5.16 19.07 15.34
N SER A 13 -3.94 19.37 15.77
CA SER A 13 -2.86 19.82 14.88
C SER A 13 -2.46 18.71 13.89
N LEU A 14 -2.43 17.44 14.32
CA LEU A 14 -2.10 16.30 13.45
C LEU A 14 -3.15 16.14 12.34
N LEU A 15 -4.43 16.19 12.69
CA LEU A 15 -5.55 15.99 11.76
C LEU A 15 -5.56 17.02 10.62
N SER A 16 -5.16 18.27 10.91
CA SER A 16 -5.06 19.33 9.90
C SER A 16 -3.72 19.37 9.16
N SER A 17 -2.75 18.54 9.55
CA SER A 17 -1.43 18.52 8.92
C SER A 17 -1.46 17.81 7.57
N PRO A 18 -0.56 18.16 6.62
CA PRO A 18 -0.32 17.39 5.41
C PRO A 18 0.02 15.92 5.71
N ILE A 19 -0.58 14.98 4.96
CA ILE A 19 -0.34 13.54 5.14
C ILE A 19 1.13 13.14 4.86
N GLU A 20 1.90 13.98 4.16
CA GLU A 20 3.32 13.73 3.91
C GLU A 20 4.17 13.48 5.17
N ILE A 21 3.75 14.00 6.32
CA ILE A 21 4.44 13.78 7.61
C ILE A 21 4.35 12.32 8.09
N ALA A 22 3.40 11.54 7.55
CA ALA A 22 3.12 10.16 7.93
C ALA A 22 3.43 9.14 6.81
N LEU A 23 4.08 9.57 5.72
CA LEU A 23 4.39 8.69 4.59
C LEU A 23 5.51 7.70 4.95
N ASN A 24 5.36 6.47 4.48
CA ASN A 24 6.42 5.47 4.47
C ASN A 24 6.96 5.33 3.04
N THR A 25 8.25 5.60 2.86
CA THR A 25 8.92 5.51 1.54
C THR A 25 9.48 4.13 1.24
N ASN A 26 9.54 3.22 2.22
CA ASN A 26 10.00 1.85 2.03
C ASN A 26 8.87 0.96 1.51
N VAL A 27 8.46 1.23 0.26
CA VAL A 27 7.43 0.48 -0.45
C VAL A 27 8.04 -0.57 -1.37
N VAL A 28 7.34 -1.69 -1.51
CA VAL A 28 7.70 -2.73 -2.48
C VAL A 28 6.75 -2.63 -3.66
N ILE A 29 7.33 -2.54 -4.85
CA ILE A 29 6.60 -2.48 -6.12
C ILE A 29 6.97 -3.73 -6.93
N LEU A 30 5.97 -4.40 -7.49
CA LEU A 30 6.13 -5.52 -8.42
C LEU A 30 5.25 -5.34 -9.65
N GLU A 31 5.67 -5.86 -10.79
CA GLU A 31 4.80 -5.95 -11.96
C GLU A 31 3.58 -6.83 -11.67
N SER A 32 2.41 -6.42 -12.13
CA SER A 32 1.11 -7.04 -11.84
C SER A 32 1.00 -8.49 -12.34
N ASP A 33 1.89 -8.86 -13.27
CA ASP A 33 1.95 -10.16 -13.91
C ASP A 33 2.87 -11.16 -13.20
N ARG A 34 3.60 -10.71 -12.17
CA ARG A 34 4.35 -11.59 -11.26
C ARG A 34 3.42 -12.48 -10.45
N PHE A 35 3.94 -13.57 -9.91
CA PHE A 35 3.18 -14.50 -9.09
C PHE A 35 3.15 -14.09 -7.61
N VAL A 36 2.13 -14.57 -6.90
CA VAL A 36 1.89 -14.27 -5.49
C VAL A 36 3.02 -14.77 -4.58
N ASP A 37 3.64 -15.92 -4.89
CA ASP A 37 4.74 -16.44 -4.08
C ASP A 37 5.94 -15.47 -4.01
N GLU A 38 6.16 -14.71 -5.08
CA GLU A 38 7.22 -13.72 -5.14
C GLU A 38 6.93 -12.49 -4.29
N ALA A 39 5.68 -12.01 -4.31
CA ALA A 39 5.23 -10.98 -3.40
C ALA A 39 5.41 -11.43 -1.95
N THR A 40 5.09 -12.69 -1.61
CA THR A 40 5.29 -13.18 -0.23
C THR A 40 6.75 -13.24 0.19
N LYS A 41 7.66 -13.64 -0.72
CA LYS A 41 9.12 -13.63 -0.46
C LYS A 41 9.60 -12.22 -0.19
N LEU A 42 9.24 -11.26 -1.04
CA LEU A 42 9.60 -9.85 -0.84
C LEU A 42 8.99 -9.24 0.42
N MET A 43 7.74 -9.57 0.75
CA MET A 43 7.11 -9.14 2.00
C MET A 43 7.89 -9.63 3.23
N LYS A 44 8.39 -10.86 3.19
CA LYS A 44 9.24 -11.42 4.26
C LYS A 44 10.58 -10.71 4.30
N ASP A 45 11.29 -10.65 3.18
CA ASP A 45 12.67 -10.16 3.10
C ASP A 45 12.77 -8.67 3.46
N ARG A 46 11.78 -7.88 3.07
CA ARG A 46 11.73 -6.42 3.33
C ARG A 46 10.89 -6.05 4.55
N ASN A 47 10.39 -7.03 5.29
CA ASN A 47 9.50 -6.83 6.44
C ASN A 47 8.32 -5.89 6.14
N THR A 48 7.74 -5.98 4.94
CA THR A 48 6.56 -5.21 4.53
C THR A 48 5.28 -6.04 4.64
N ARG A 49 4.13 -5.35 4.73
CA ARG A 49 2.80 -5.95 4.84
C ARG A 49 2.01 -5.89 3.54
N SER A 50 2.44 -5.06 2.60
CA SER A 50 1.77 -4.82 1.33
C SER A 50 2.77 -4.68 0.19
N VAL A 51 2.28 -4.92 -1.02
CA VAL A 51 3.00 -4.74 -2.28
C VAL A 51 2.11 -3.90 -3.20
N LEU A 52 2.70 -2.88 -3.81
CA LEU A 52 2.11 -2.13 -4.91
C LEU A 52 2.31 -2.92 -6.20
N ALA A 53 1.24 -3.12 -6.95
CA ALA A 53 1.27 -3.74 -8.26
C ALA A 53 1.35 -2.66 -9.34
N SER A 54 2.28 -2.84 -10.25
CA SER A 54 2.55 -1.92 -11.36
C SER A 54 2.31 -2.57 -12.71
N HIS A 55 2.02 -1.76 -13.72
CA HIS A 55 1.96 -2.16 -15.11
C HIS A 55 2.53 -1.05 -15.97
N ASN A 56 3.50 -1.36 -16.83
CA ASN A 56 4.20 -0.38 -17.67
C ASN A 56 4.79 0.80 -16.87
N GLY A 57 5.29 0.55 -15.66
CA GLY A 57 5.89 1.57 -14.79
C GLY A 57 4.90 2.41 -13.97
N GLU A 58 3.59 2.21 -14.13
CA GLU A 58 2.56 2.89 -13.35
C GLU A 58 2.01 1.98 -12.25
N VAL A 59 1.79 2.50 -11.05
CA VAL A 59 1.13 1.75 -9.97
C VAL A 59 -0.37 1.69 -10.25
N ILE A 60 -0.90 0.49 -10.43
CA ILE A 60 -2.30 0.25 -10.80
C ILE A 60 -3.11 -0.45 -9.70
N GLY A 61 -2.45 -0.96 -8.65
CA GLY A 61 -3.14 -1.63 -7.56
C GLY A 61 -2.26 -1.89 -6.34
N ILE A 62 -2.88 -2.44 -5.31
CA ILE A 62 -2.23 -2.82 -4.05
C ILE A 62 -2.78 -4.15 -3.55
N LEU A 63 -1.93 -4.97 -2.94
CA LEU A 63 -2.35 -6.16 -2.19
C LEU A 63 -1.61 -6.24 -0.85
N SER A 64 -2.25 -6.89 0.11
CA SER A 64 -1.75 -7.11 1.46
C SER A 64 -1.61 -8.60 1.78
N LYS A 65 -1.00 -8.93 2.92
CA LYS A 65 -1.00 -10.29 3.48
C LYS A 65 -2.42 -10.86 3.63
N THR A 66 -3.39 -10.01 3.97
CA THR A 66 -4.81 -10.39 4.13
C THR A 66 -5.42 -10.83 2.79
N ASP A 67 -5.11 -10.12 1.69
CA ASP A 67 -5.55 -10.52 0.35
C ASP A 67 -4.99 -11.88 -0.02
N ILE A 68 -3.70 -12.12 0.22
CA ILE A 68 -3.07 -13.41 -0.06
C ILE A 68 -3.71 -14.53 0.77
N LEU A 69 -3.93 -14.29 2.06
CA LEU A 69 -4.55 -15.25 2.95
C LEU A 69 -5.97 -15.64 2.47
N PHE A 70 -6.82 -14.67 2.17
CA PHE A 70 -8.24 -14.93 1.88
C PHE A 70 -8.60 -15.13 0.40
N LYS A 71 -7.78 -14.63 -0.53
CA LYS A 71 -8.05 -14.77 -1.98
C LYS A 71 -7.20 -15.86 -2.63
N VAL A 72 -6.20 -16.41 -1.93
CA VAL A 72 -5.33 -17.48 -2.45
C VAL A 72 -5.33 -18.69 -1.52
N ILE A 73 -4.84 -18.52 -0.29
CA ILE A 73 -4.59 -19.65 0.60
C ILE A 73 -5.89 -20.32 1.06
N SER A 74 -6.85 -19.54 1.58
CA SER A 74 -8.14 -20.08 2.04
C SER A 74 -8.96 -20.73 0.91
N GLN A 75 -8.71 -20.33 -0.35
CA GLN A 75 -9.35 -20.88 -1.53
C GLN A 75 -8.61 -22.10 -2.11
N GLY A 76 -7.51 -22.54 -1.48
CA GLY A 76 -6.70 -23.66 -1.96
C GLY A 76 -5.99 -23.39 -3.29
N ARG A 77 -5.84 -22.12 -3.69
CA ARG A 77 -5.15 -21.75 -4.94
C ARG A 77 -3.64 -21.83 -4.73
N ASN A 78 -2.91 -22.21 -5.78
CA ASN A 78 -1.44 -22.28 -5.73
C ASN A 78 -0.81 -20.88 -5.92
N PRO A 79 -0.09 -20.33 -4.93
CA PRO A 79 0.55 -19.01 -5.04
C PRO A 79 1.56 -18.86 -6.19
N THR A 80 2.14 -19.97 -6.67
CA THR A 80 3.10 -19.96 -7.81
C THR A 80 2.39 -19.95 -9.17
N LYS A 81 1.06 -19.90 -9.20
CA LYS A 81 0.24 -19.87 -10.42
C LYS A 81 -0.75 -18.70 -10.47
N VAL A 82 -0.94 -18.01 -9.35
CA VAL A 82 -1.83 -16.85 -9.25
C VAL A 82 -1.01 -15.58 -9.44
N ARG A 83 -1.41 -14.73 -10.37
CA ARG A 83 -0.79 -13.42 -10.60
C ARG A 83 -1.29 -12.37 -9.62
N LEU A 84 -0.48 -11.35 -9.35
CA LEU A 84 -0.86 -10.24 -8.47
C LEU A 84 -2.14 -9.54 -8.94
N ARG A 85 -2.28 -9.32 -10.26
CA ARG A 85 -3.46 -8.71 -10.87
C ARG A 85 -4.78 -9.42 -10.60
N GLU A 86 -4.73 -10.70 -10.25
CA GLU A 86 -5.94 -11.49 -9.95
C GLU A 86 -6.47 -11.27 -8.54
N ILE A 87 -5.66 -10.71 -7.63
CA ILE A 87 -6.03 -10.55 -6.21
C ILE A 87 -5.88 -9.12 -5.69
N MET A 88 -5.15 -8.25 -6.38
CA MET A 88 -4.96 -6.86 -6.00
C MET A 88 -6.28 -6.08 -6.00
N THR A 89 -6.36 -5.06 -5.16
CA THR A 89 -7.38 -4.02 -5.29
C THR A 89 -6.91 -3.01 -6.33
N SER A 90 -7.79 -2.68 -7.28
CA SER A 90 -7.55 -1.76 -8.39
C SER A 90 -8.86 -1.04 -8.74
N PRO A 91 -8.84 0.25 -9.14
CA PRO A 91 -7.66 1.12 -9.20
C PRO A 91 -7.09 1.44 -7.81
N VAL A 92 -5.80 1.77 -7.74
CA VAL A 92 -5.21 2.28 -6.50
C VAL A 92 -5.84 3.64 -6.17
N LEU A 93 -6.29 3.81 -4.93
CA LEU A 93 -6.70 5.12 -4.43
C LEU A 93 -5.44 5.88 -3.96
N ALA A 94 -5.31 7.13 -4.40
CA ALA A 94 -4.20 7.99 -4.07
C ALA A 94 -4.71 9.39 -3.68
N VAL A 95 -3.95 10.07 -2.83
CA VAL A 95 -4.19 11.45 -2.41
C VAL A 95 -2.93 12.28 -2.63
N ASP A 96 -3.08 13.60 -2.71
CA ASP A 96 -1.94 14.50 -2.77
C ASP A 96 -1.18 14.46 -1.42
N PRO A 97 0.17 14.48 -1.39
CA PRO A 97 0.93 14.53 -0.14
C PRO A 97 0.57 15.72 0.77
N LYS A 98 -0.02 16.79 0.22
CA LYS A 98 -0.52 17.95 0.95
C LYS A 98 -1.95 17.79 1.48
N THR A 99 -2.66 16.73 1.11
CA THR A 99 -4.00 16.41 1.64
C THR A 99 -3.94 16.32 3.17
N PRO A 100 -4.87 16.95 3.90
CA PRO A 100 -4.92 16.84 5.36
C PRO A 100 -5.09 15.40 5.84
N VAL A 101 -4.44 15.05 6.96
CA VAL A 101 -4.55 13.71 7.57
C VAL A 101 -6.01 13.29 7.79
N GLN A 102 -6.87 14.20 8.24
CA GLN A 102 -8.29 13.91 8.46
C GLN A 102 -9.03 13.47 7.18
N GLU A 103 -8.67 14.05 6.04
CA GLU A 103 -9.28 13.70 4.75
C GLU A 103 -8.78 12.32 4.30
N ALA A 104 -7.47 12.05 4.44
CA ALA A 104 -6.91 10.74 4.17
C ALA A 104 -7.55 9.64 5.04
N LEU A 105 -7.78 9.91 6.34
CA LEU A 105 -8.49 8.99 7.24
C LEU A 105 -9.92 8.72 6.78
N SER A 106 -10.64 9.74 6.31
CA SER A 106 -12.02 9.60 5.80
C SER A 106 -12.09 8.73 4.54
N ILE A 107 -11.00 8.64 3.77
CA ILE A 107 -10.88 7.75 2.62
C ILE A 107 -10.56 6.32 3.06
N MET A 108 -9.74 6.15 4.10
CA MET A 108 -9.36 4.84 4.66
C MET A 108 -10.47 4.14 5.44
N ASP A 109 -11.44 4.88 5.97
CA ASP A 109 -12.59 4.34 6.73
C ASP A 109 -13.71 3.77 5.85
N LYS A 110 -13.48 3.68 4.53
CA LYS A 110 -14.40 3.07 3.56
C LYS A 110 -14.03 1.61 3.27
#